data_AF-A0A8K0T3B6-F1
#
_entry.id   AF-A0A8K0T3B6-F1
#
_cell.length_a   1.000
_cell.length_b   1.000
_cell.length_c   1.000
_cell.angle_alpha   90.00
_cell.angle_beta   90.00
_cell.angle_gamma   90.00
#
_symmetry.space_group_name_H-M   'P 1'
#
loop_
_entity.id
_entity.type
_entity.pdbx_description
1 polymer ?
#
loop_
_entity_poly.entity_id
_entity_poly.type
_entity_poly.pdbx_seq_one_letter_code
_entity_poly.pdbx_strand_id
1 'polypeptide(L)'
;MRRIRIEFHPLRPDGRWYFVGPRGEDPHDSEDGGFHISEDHYPREVETEEDGELDDEWEDDPCGGVEADYLPNLFRTKPCRERIEPLLAAFAKSLVRDNMPQLEDAELFAYLWWYPGESTGAGYGLEAYDYESRVHRWGVKYIHGAGSEGKDPVVQWQVGDWRPSEEVLSLFESLGRQEWLDLDFNNQRYLGDFHLTYGRTLWE
;
A
#
# COMPACT_ATOMS: atom_id res chain seq x y z
N MET A 1 -0.58 19.42 17.34
CA MET A 1 -0.48 18.00 16.92
C MET A 1 0.99 17.62 17.01
N ARG A 2 1.34 16.53 17.71
CA ARG A 2 2.74 16.16 17.96
C ARG A 2 3.19 14.91 17.21
N ARG A 3 2.24 14.08 16.79
CA ARG A 3 2.49 12.80 16.13
C ARG A 3 1.55 12.65 14.96
N ILE A 4 2.07 12.25 13.81
CA ILE A 4 1.28 12.07 12.58
C ILE A 4 1.63 10.73 11.96
N ARG A 5 0.62 9.93 11.62
CA ARG A 5 0.79 8.67 10.90
C ARG A 5 -0.15 8.68 9.72
N ILE A 6 0.41 8.59 8.52
CA ILE A 6 -0.29 8.62 7.25
C ILE A 6 -0.07 7.25 6.63
N GLU A 7 -1.12 6.43 6.69
CA GLU A 7 -1.19 5.27 5.81
C GLU A 7 -1.83 5.71 4.49
N PHE A 8 -1.14 5.49 3.38
CA PHE A 8 -1.72 5.72 2.05
C PHE A 8 -2.04 4.38 1.39
N HIS A 9 -3.15 4.37 0.66
CA HIS A 9 -3.52 3.19 -0.12
C HIS A 9 -2.56 3.05 -1.33
N PRO A 10 -2.02 1.85 -1.64
CA PRO A 10 -1.14 1.65 -2.78
C PRO A 10 -1.78 1.98 -4.14
N LEU A 11 -3.11 1.94 -4.22
CA LEU A 11 -3.90 2.44 -5.35
C LEU A 11 -4.16 3.94 -5.20
N ARG A 12 -3.90 4.70 -6.27
CA ARG A 12 -4.18 6.13 -6.38
C ARG A 12 -5.66 6.37 -6.72
N PRO A 13 -6.17 7.58 -6.47
CA PRO A 13 -7.53 7.96 -6.86
C PRO A 13 -7.82 7.85 -8.36
N ASP A 14 -6.80 7.92 -9.23
CA ASP A 14 -6.93 7.72 -10.68
C ASP A 14 -6.87 6.24 -11.11
N GLY A 15 -6.91 5.31 -10.16
CA GLY A 15 -6.86 3.87 -10.43
C GLY A 15 -5.48 3.33 -10.78
N ARG A 16 -4.43 4.17 -10.78
CA ARG A 16 -3.04 3.73 -10.99
C ARG A 16 -2.39 3.33 -9.69
N TRP A 17 -1.33 2.53 -9.73
CA TRP A 17 -0.65 2.08 -8.51
C TRP A 17 0.56 2.96 -8.16
N TYR A 18 0.90 3.14 -6.89
CA TYR A 18 2.19 3.74 -6.51
C TYR A 18 3.37 2.77 -6.71
N PHE A 19 3.07 1.48 -6.81
CA PHE A 19 4.01 0.39 -6.90
C PHE A 19 3.74 -0.43 -8.16
N VAL A 20 4.78 -1.06 -8.69
CA VAL A 20 4.74 -1.95 -9.86
C VAL A 20 5.19 -3.35 -9.45
N GLY A 21 4.97 -4.31 -10.32
CA GLY A 21 5.50 -5.66 -10.14
C GLY A 21 7.04 -5.67 -10.09
N PRO A 22 7.67 -6.67 -9.45
CA PRO A 22 9.12 -6.76 -9.35
C PRO A 22 9.86 -6.67 -10.70
N ARG A 23 9.25 -7.13 -11.79
CA ARG A 23 9.81 -7.07 -13.16
C ARG A 23 9.41 -5.80 -13.92
N GLY A 24 8.80 -4.84 -13.23
CA GLY A 24 8.27 -3.62 -13.83
C GLY A 24 6.87 -3.81 -14.42
N GLU A 25 6.15 -4.87 -14.05
CA GLU A 25 4.79 -5.04 -14.56
C GLU A 25 3.87 -3.95 -14.00
N ASP A 26 3.33 -3.17 -14.93
CA ASP A 26 2.33 -2.16 -14.62
C ASP A 26 1.24 -2.13 -15.69
N PRO A 27 0.29 -3.08 -15.62
CA PRO A 27 -0.74 -3.21 -16.65
C PRO A 27 -1.69 -2.01 -16.72
N HIS A 28 -1.61 -1.07 -15.77
CA HIS A 28 -2.45 0.12 -15.70
C HIS A 28 -1.65 1.44 -15.83
N ASP A 29 -0.45 1.39 -16.45
CA ASP A 29 0.39 2.58 -16.73
C ASP A 29 0.23 3.13 -18.16
N SER A 30 -0.91 2.91 -18.81
CA SER A 30 -1.22 3.56 -20.09
C SER A 30 -2.00 4.87 -19.87
N GLU A 31 -2.18 5.66 -20.93
CA GLU A 31 -3.15 6.77 -20.92
C GLU A 31 -4.58 6.25 -20.61
N ASP A 32 -4.89 5.03 -21.07
CA ASP A 32 -6.10 4.26 -20.74
C ASP A 32 -5.97 3.45 -19.43
N GLY A 33 -4.88 3.67 -18.67
CA GLY A 33 -4.53 2.94 -17.47
C GLY A 33 -5.19 3.52 -16.23
N GLY A 34 -5.76 2.63 -15.42
CA GLY A 34 -6.70 2.99 -14.35
C GLY A 34 -8.14 2.79 -14.83
N PHE A 35 -9.10 2.79 -13.90
CA PHE A 35 -10.50 2.63 -14.25
C PHE A 35 -11.16 4.02 -14.32
N HIS A 36 -11.61 4.43 -15.51
CA HIS A 36 -12.25 5.72 -15.66
C HIS A 36 -13.64 5.72 -15.02
N ILE A 37 -13.75 6.40 -13.89
CA ILE A 37 -15.03 6.59 -13.21
C ILE A 37 -15.84 7.66 -13.97
N SER A 38 -16.91 7.22 -14.61
CA SER A 38 -18.02 8.03 -15.13
C SER A 38 -19.23 8.03 -14.18
N GLU A 39 -20.25 8.85 -14.48
CA GLU A 39 -21.55 8.85 -13.78
C GLU A 39 -22.20 7.45 -13.71
N ASP A 40 -21.97 6.62 -14.73
CA ASP A 40 -22.55 5.27 -14.80
C ASP A 40 -22.00 4.31 -13.73
N HIS A 41 -20.90 4.67 -13.07
CA HIS A 41 -20.26 3.85 -12.03
C HIS A 41 -20.70 4.24 -10.62
N TYR A 42 -21.49 5.30 -10.47
CA TYR A 42 -22.11 5.64 -9.19
C TYR A 42 -23.43 4.88 -9.05
N PRO A 43 -23.76 4.40 -7.83
CA PRO A 43 -25.05 3.79 -7.58
C PRO A 43 -26.18 4.72 -8.03
N ARG A 44 -27.18 4.16 -8.71
CA ARG A 44 -28.38 4.91 -9.10
C ARG A 44 -29.16 5.29 -7.85
N GLU A 45 -29.89 6.41 -7.89
CA GLU A 45 -30.74 6.84 -6.76
C GLU A 45 -31.99 5.97 -6.56
N VAL A 46 -32.26 5.03 -7.47
CA VAL A 46 -33.47 4.21 -7.48
C VAL A 46 -33.06 2.75 -7.69
N GLU A 47 -33.61 1.87 -6.86
CA GLU A 47 -33.50 0.43 -7.03
C GLU A 47 -34.10 0.00 -8.37
N THR A 48 -33.39 -0.90 -9.03
CA THR A 48 -33.73 -1.50 -10.31
C THR A 48 -33.95 -3.00 -10.14
N GLU A 49 -34.56 -3.64 -11.14
CA GLU A 49 -34.75 -5.10 -11.14
C GLU A 49 -33.41 -5.85 -11.05
N GLU A 50 -32.36 -5.28 -11.66
CA GLU A 50 -30.97 -5.75 -11.56
C GLU A 50 -30.42 -5.73 -10.12
N ASP A 51 -30.79 -4.73 -9.32
CA ASP A 51 -30.37 -4.67 -7.90
C ASP A 51 -31.03 -5.80 -7.09
N GLY A 52 -32.29 -6.13 -7.40
CA GLY A 52 -33.01 -7.25 -6.77
C GLY A 52 -32.45 -8.62 -7.18
N GLU A 53 -32.04 -8.79 -8.43
CA GLU A 53 -31.36 -10.02 -8.88
C GLU A 53 -29.99 -10.20 -8.20
N LEU A 54 -29.24 -9.11 -8.01
CA LEU A 54 -27.98 -9.13 -7.25
C LEU A 54 -28.21 -9.43 -5.77
N ASP A 55 -29.23 -8.84 -5.15
CA ASP A 55 -29.58 -9.13 -3.76
C ASP A 55 -29.95 -10.61 -3.57
N ASP A 56 -30.74 -11.19 -4.48
CA ASP A 56 -31.07 -12.62 -4.48
C ASP A 56 -29.81 -13.50 -4.65
N GLU A 57 -28.88 -13.12 -5.54
CA GLU A 57 -27.58 -13.82 -5.71
C GLU A 57 -26.74 -13.76 -4.42
N TRP A 58 -26.68 -12.60 -3.76
CA TRP A 58 -25.99 -12.43 -2.48
C TRP A 58 -26.66 -13.20 -1.34
N GLU A 59 -27.99 -13.35 -1.34
CA GLU A 59 -28.70 -14.18 -0.36
C GLU A 59 -28.40 -15.68 -0.56
N ASP A 60 -28.29 -16.14 -1.81
CA ASP A 60 -27.97 -17.52 -2.16
C ASP A 60 -26.48 -17.86 -1.98
N ASP A 61 -25.57 -16.89 -2.19
CA ASP A 61 -24.15 -16.99 -1.87
C ASP A 61 -23.65 -15.80 -1.03
N PRO A 62 -23.85 -15.85 0.31
CA PRO A 62 -23.47 -14.79 1.23
C PRO A 62 -21.97 -14.51 1.31
N CYS A 63 -21.15 -15.37 0.69
CA CYS A 63 -19.70 -15.19 0.62
C CYS A 63 -19.27 -14.37 -0.61
N GLY A 64 -20.21 -13.96 -1.46
CA GLY A 64 -19.99 -13.01 -2.57
C GLY A 64 -19.81 -13.65 -3.94
N GLY A 65 -20.39 -14.83 -4.15
CA GLY A 65 -20.43 -15.47 -5.47
C GLY A 65 -19.05 -15.82 -6.03
N VAL A 66 -19.04 -16.20 -7.31
CA VAL A 66 -17.81 -16.48 -8.08
C VAL A 66 -16.84 -15.29 -8.17
N GLU A 67 -17.31 -14.06 -7.98
CA GLU A 67 -16.47 -12.85 -7.98
C GLU A 67 -15.65 -12.72 -6.69
N ALA A 68 -16.20 -13.11 -5.53
CA ALA A 68 -15.45 -13.14 -4.27
C ALA A 68 -14.39 -14.25 -4.20
N ASP A 69 -14.53 -15.29 -5.02
CA ASP A 69 -13.53 -16.35 -5.18
C ASP A 69 -12.25 -15.84 -5.89
N TYR A 70 -12.32 -14.73 -6.62
CA TYR A 70 -11.16 -14.11 -7.25
C TYR A 70 -10.44 -13.17 -6.28
N LEU A 71 -9.46 -13.72 -5.56
CA LEU A 71 -8.58 -12.90 -4.75
C LEU A 71 -7.82 -11.88 -5.62
N PRO A 72 -7.73 -10.61 -5.18
CA PRO A 72 -7.10 -9.57 -5.98
C PRO A 72 -5.62 -9.88 -6.23
N ASN A 73 -5.15 -9.62 -7.45
CA ASN A 73 -3.76 -9.80 -7.84
C ASN A 73 -2.87 -8.70 -7.23
N LEU A 74 -2.50 -8.87 -5.96
CA LEU A 74 -1.76 -7.92 -5.12
C LEU A 74 -0.27 -8.28 -5.08
N PHE A 75 0.45 -8.02 -6.18
CA PHE A 75 1.88 -8.38 -6.33
C PHE A 75 2.81 -7.17 -6.52
N ARG A 76 2.24 -5.96 -6.51
CA ARG A 76 2.97 -4.72 -6.78
C ARG A 76 3.72 -4.25 -5.54
N THR A 77 5.00 -4.61 -5.45
CA THR A 77 5.86 -4.34 -4.29
C THR A 77 7.00 -3.37 -4.58
N LYS A 78 7.28 -3.06 -5.86
CA LYS A 78 8.40 -2.20 -6.26
C LYS A 78 7.93 -0.75 -6.41
N PRO A 79 8.53 0.25 -5.73
CA PRO A 79 8.07 1.64 -5.85
C PRO A 79 8.25 2.20 -7.26
N CYS A 80 7.21 2.82 -7.82
CA CYS A 80 7.31 3.57 -9.07
C CYS A 80 7.82 4.98 -8.78
N ARG A 81 9.03 5.28 -9.26
CA ARG A 81 9.75 6.53 -8.96
C ARG A 81 8.90 7.78 -9.23
N GLU A 82 8.35 7.88 -10.43
CA GLU A 82 7.59 9.04 -10.90
C GLU A 82 6.32 9.31 -10.07
N ARG A 83 5.80 8.29 -9.38
CA ARG A 83 4.56 8.39 -8.61
C ARG A 83 4.83 8.56 -7.12
N ILE A 84 5.83 7.88 -6.59
CA ILE A 84 6.14 7.89 -5.16
C ILE A 84 6.98 9.10 -4.76
N GLU A 85 7.90 9.55 -5.61
CA GLU A 85 8.78 10.68 -5.28
C GLU A 85 8.03 12.00 -5.06
N PRO A 86 7.02 12.37 -5.86
CA PRO A 86 6.21 13.56 -5.59
C PRO A 86 5.53 13.51 -4.21
N LEU A 87 5.02 12.32 -3.81
CA LEU A 87 4.39 12.12 -2.51
C LEU A 87 5.41 12.28 -1.37
N LEU A 88 6.59 11.66 -1.50
CA LEU A 88 7.69 11.78 -0.53
C LEU A 88 8.19 13.22 -0.42
N ALA A 89 8.33 13.93 -1.54
CA ALA A 89 8.78 15.32 -1.57
C ALA A 89 7.78 16.24 -0.88
N ALA A 90 6.48 16.05 -1.14
CA ALA A 90 5.42 16.80 -0.46
C ALA A 90 5.43 16.53 1.05
N PHE A 91 5.61 15.25 1.44
CA PHE A 91 5.75 14.87 2.84
C PHE A 91 6.96 15.57 3.49
N ALA A 92 8.16 15.48 2.93
CA ALA A 92 9.36 16.14 3.47
C ALA A 92 9.17 17.65 3.64
N LYS A 93 8.60 18.33 2.62
CA LYS A 93 8.31 19.78 2.68
C LYS A 93 7.33 20.14 3.80
N SER A 94 6.36 19.26 4.08
CA SER A 94 5.42 19.47 5.19
C SER A 94 6.09 19.39 6.57
N LEU A 95 7.16 18.59 6.69
CA LEU A 95 7.88 18.36 7.95
C LEU A 95 8.83 19.49 8.34
N VAL A 96 9.07 20.46 7.46
CA VAL A 96 9.91 21.62 7.76
C VAL A 96 9.36 22.32 9.01
N ARG A 97 10.27 22.67 9.94
CA ARG A 97 9.92 23.18 11.27
C ARG A 97 9.00 24.39 11.24
N ASP A 98 9.13 25.24 10.22
CA ASP A 98 8.27 26.42 10.02
C ASP A 98 6.81 26.04 9.77
N ASN A 99 6.55 24.85 9.23
CA ASN A 99 5.20 24.33 8.97
C ASN A 99 4.63 23.58 10.18
N MET A 100 5.47 22.85 10.93
CA MET A 100 5.03 22.02 12.07
C MET A 100 5.98 22.07 13.29
N PRO A 101 5.99 23.17 14.06
CA PRO A 101 7.01 23.41 15.10
C PRO A 101 6.89 22.53 16.36
N GLN A 102 5.77 21.83 16.54
CA GLN A 102 5.54 20.93 17.68
C GLN A 102 5.60 19.44 17.29
N LEU A 103 6.01 19.12 16.06
CA LEU A 103 6.04 17.75 15.58
C LEU A 103 7.18 16.97 16.26
N GLU A 104 6.81 15.91 16.96
CA GLU A 104 7.71 14.95 17.61
C GLU A 104 8.00 13.76 16.69
N ASP A 105 6.98 13.22 16.01
CA ASP A 105 7.15 12.17 15.02
C ASP A 105 6.15 12.32 13.85
N ALA A 106 6.58 11.85 12.68
CA ALA A 106 5.72 11.74 11.53
C ALA A 106 6.07 10.51 10.70
N GLU A 107 5.06 9.86 10.14
CA GLU A 107 5.23 8.61 9.42
C GLU A 107 4.35 8.62 8.17
N LEU A 108 4.93 8.25 7.03
CA LEU A 108 4.22 8.01 5.77
C LEU A 108 4.52 6.58 5.33
N PHE A 109 3.50 5.75 5.18
CA PHE A 109 3.69 4.33 4.86
C PHE A 109 2.51 3.72 4.11
N ALA A 110 2.79 2.57 3.50
CA ALA A 110 1.79 1.67 2.92
C ALA A 110 2.13 0.23 3.30
N TYR A 111 1.11 -0.61 3.40
CA TYR A 111 1.30 -2.05 3.41
C TYR A 111 1.36 -2.56 1.98
N LEU A 112 2.33 -3.44 1.71
CA LEU A 112 2.53 -4.07 0.42
C LEU A 112 2.42 -5.57 0.59
N TRP A 113 1.68 -6.19 -0.32
CA TRP A 113 1.46 -7.63 -0.35
C TRP A 113 2.24 -8.24 -1.50
N TRP A 114 2.77 -9.44 -1.25
CA TRP A 114 3.19 -10.34 -2.31
C TRP A 114 2.18 -11.48 -2.42
N TYR A 115 1.15 -11.24 -3.23
CA TYR A 115 0.08 -12.17 -3.53
C TYR A 115 -0.25 -12.14 -5.02
N PRO A 116 0.64 -12.73 -5.86
CA PRO A 116 0.38 -12.83 -7.28
C PRO A 116 -0.73 -13.87 -7.54
N GLY A 117 -1.69 -13.54 -8.41
CA GLY A 117 -2.67 -14.51 -8.91
C GLY A 117 -2.00 -15.59 -9.76
N GLU A 118 -2.67 -16.72 -9.99
CA GLU A 118 -2.08 -17.93 -10.59
C GLU A 118 -1.25 -17.69 -11.86
N SER A 119 -1.79 -16.94 -12.83
CA SER A 119 -1.12 -16.63 -14.09
C SER A 119 0.15 -15.80 -13.88
N THR A 120 0.11 -14.85 -12.94
CA THR A 120 1.25 -14.01 -12.59
C THR A 120 2.28 -14.84 -11.81
N GLY A 121 1.83 -15.62 -10.83
CA GLY A 121 2.66 -16.50 -10.00
C GLY A 121 3.44 -17.53 -10.83
N ALA A 122 2.79 -18.18 -11.80
CA ALA A 122 3.43 -19.08 -12.74
C ALA A 122 4.57 -18.38 -13.52
N GLY A 123 4.38 -17.12 -13.91
CA GLY A 123 5.43 -16.31 -14.52
C GLY A 123 6.65 -16.11 -13.62
N TYR A 124 6.47 -16.12 -12.30
CA TYR A 124 7.53 -16.07 -11.29
C TYR A 124 8.12 -17.46 -10.95
N GLY A 125 7.61 -18.53 -11.55
CA GLY A 125 8.02 -19.90 -11.22
C GLY A 125 7.45 -20.38 -9.89
N LEU A 126 6.38 -19.75 -9.39
CA LEU A 126 5.67 -20.19 -8.20
C LEU A 126 4.68 -21.30 -8.59
N GLU A 127 4.65 -22.37 -7.81
CA GLU A 127 3.61 -23.39 -7.94
C GLU A 127 2.28 -22.87 -7.37
N ALA A 128 1.16 -23.35 -7.92
CA ALA A 128 -0.15 -23.02 -7.38
C ALA A 128 -0.18 -23.38 -5.89
N TYR A 129 -0.66 -22.45 -5.05
CA TYR A 129 -0.76 -22.59 -3.59
C TYR A 129 0.54 -22.46 -2.78
N ASP A 130 1.70 -22.17 -3.39
CA ASP A 130 2.96 -21.87 -2.67
C ASP A 130 3.11 -20.37 -2.34
N TYR A 131 1.99 -19.68 -2.11
CA TYR A 131 1.98 -18.26 -1.78
C TYR A 131 2.07 -18.10 -0.25
N GLU A 132 3.28 -17.98 0.28
CA GLU A 132 3.41 -17.29 1.57
C GLU A 132 3.00 -15.83 1.35
N SER A 133 1.76 -15.49 1.71
CA SER A 133 1.23 -14.13 1.66
C SER A 133 1.98 -13.26 2.66
N ARG A 134 3.13 -12.75 2.25
CA ARG A 134 3.95 -11.87 3.08
C ARG A 134 3.49 -10.44 2.86
N VAL A 135 3.06 -9.82 3.94
CA VAL A 135 2.77 -8.38 3.99
C VAL A 135 3.98 -7.71 4.57
N HIS A 136 4.46 -6.63 3.97
CA HIS A 136 5.46 -5.78 4.62
C HIS A 136 5.03 -4.34 4.62
N ARG A 137 5.64 -3.60 5.53
CA ARG A 137 5.46 -2.16 5.64
C ARG A 137 6.54 -1.46 4.84
N TRP A 138 6.12 -0.64 3.88
CA TRP A 138 6.97 0.24 3.11
C TRP A 138 6.74 1.68 3.53
N GLY A 139 7.78 2.45 3.84
CA GLY A 139 7.60 3.85 4.18
C GLY A 139 8.80 4.55 4.79
N VAL A 140 8.55 5.79 5.21
CA VAL A 140 9.52 6.70 5.83
C VAL A 140 8.95 7.28 7.12
N LYS A 141 9.81 7.40 8.15
CA LYS A 141 9.45 7.94 9.45
C LYS A 141 10.45 9.01 9.89
N TYR A 142 9.94 10.19 10.20
CA TYR A 142 10.68 11.26 10.85
C TYR A 142 10.50 11.18 12.37
N ILE A 143 11.60 11.30 13.11
CA ILE A 143 11.62 11.36 14.58
C ILE A 143 12.39 12.62 14.97
N HIS A 144 11.67 13.57 15.55
CA HIS A 144 12.24 14.75 16.17
C HIS A 144 12.87 14.34 17.51
N GLY A 145 14.20 14.46 17.63
CA GLY A 145 14.95 14.00 18.80
C GLY A 145 14.71 14.80 20.11
N ALA A 146 13.67 15.63 20.18
CA ALA A 146 13.35 16.44 21.35
C ALA A 146 12.52 15.63 22.37
N GLY A 147 13.21 14.97 23.30
CA GLY A 147 12.59 14.29 24.44
C GLY A 147 13.56 13.47 25.29
N SER A 148 14.72 13.11 24.75
CA SER A 148 15.81 12.48 25.50
C SER A 148 17.14 13.06 25.04
N GLU A 149 17.72 13.93 25.88
CA GLU A 149 19.09 14.45 25.81
C GLU A 149 19.69 14.64 24.40
N GLY A 150 19.33 15.73 23.72
CA GLY A 150 20.15 16.30 22.65
C GLY A 150 20.39 15.42 21.42
N LYS A 151 19.51 14.45 21.13
CA LYS A 151 19.61 13.65 19.91
C LYS A 151 19.20 14.46 18.68
N ASP A 152 20.04 14.44 17.65
CA ASP A 152 19.71 14.99 16.34
C ASP A 152 18.45 14.30 15.77
N PRO A 153 17.60 15.01 15.01
CA PRO A 153 16.48 14.38 14.33
C PRO A 153 16.95 13.26 13.40
N VAL A 154 16.12 12.22 13.27
CA VAL A 154 16.41 11.05 12.44
C VAL A 154 15.27 10.80 11.46
N VAL A 155 15.62 10.43 10.23
CA VAL A 155 14.69 9.94 9.21
C VAL A 155 15.00 8.46 8.97
N GLN A 156 14.04 7.60 9.30
CA GLN A 156 14.11 6.16 9.14
C GLN A 156 13.42 5.73 7.85
N TRP A 157 14.11 4.95 7.03
CA TRP A 157 13.64 4.44 5.75
C TRP A 157 13.45 2.94 5.82
N GLN A 158 12.22 2.47 5.64
CA GLN A 158 11.89 1.05 5.55
C GLN A 158 11.38 0.78 4.13
N VAL A 159 12.32 0.72 3.17
CA VAL A 159 12.01 0.70 1.73
C VAL A 159 12.79 -0.40 0.97
N GLY A 160 13.46 -1.31 1.69
CA GLY A 160 14.30 -2.36 1.12
C GLY A 160 15.51 -1.80 0.37
N ASP A 161 15.79 -2.36 -0.80
CA ASP A 161 16.92 -1.93 -1.66
C ASP A 161 16.62 -0.65 -2.46
N TRP A 162 15.37 -0.18 -2.45
CA TRP A 162 15.00 1.02 -3.20
C TRP A 162 15.63 2.27 -2.61
N ARG A 163 16.05 3.21 -3.47
CA ARG A 163 16.60 4.51 -3.06
C ARG A 163 15.94 5.66 -3.84
N PRO A 164 15.54 6.76 -3.16
CA PRO A 164 15.00 7.94 -3.81
C PRO A 164 16.04 8.65 -4.68
N SER A 165 15.61 9.59 -5.51
CA SER A 165 16.48 10.49 -6.26
C SER A 165 17.26 11.40 -5.31
N GLU A 166 18.38 11.94 -5.79
CA GLU A 166 19.18 12.91 -5.03
C GLU A 166 18.33 14.14 -4.64
N GLU A 167 17.43 14.57 -5.52
CA GLU A 167 16.51 15.67 -5.25
C GLU A 167 15.61 15.38 -4.04
N VAL A 168 14.95 14.22 -3.99
CA VAL A 168 14.11 13.84 -2.85
C VAL A 168 14.95 13.56 -1.61
N LEU A 169 16.09 12.90 -1.75
CA LEU A 169 16.97 12.57 -0.63
C LEU A 169 17.46 13.85 0.06
N SER A 170 17.86 14.87 -0.70
CA SER A 170 18.34 16.15 -0.17
C SER A 170 17.28 16.86 0.70
N LEU A 171 15.98 16.71 0.38
CA LEU A 171 14.89 17.24 1.20
C LEU A 171 14.87 16.57 2.57
N PHE A 172 15.06 15.26 2.65
CA PHE A 172 15.09 14.54 3.92
C PHE A 172 16.40 14.72 4.68
N GLU A 173 17.53 14.85 3.99
CA GLU A 173 18.83 15.16 4.61
C GLU A 173 18.81 16.49 5.35
N SER A 174 18.06 17.48 4.84
CA SER A 174 17.84 18.75 5.53
C SER A 174 17.07 18.62 6.85
N LEU A 175 16.32 17.52 7.03
CA LEU A 175 15.49 17.28 8.22
C LEU A 175 16.27 16.58 9.33
N GLY A 176 17.30 15.80 9.02
CA GLY A 176 18.04 15.01 10.00
C GLY A 176 18.93 13.92 9.42
N ARG A 177 19.49 13.08 10.29
CA ARG A 177 20.32 11.93 9.90
C ARG A 177 19.46 10.85 9.25
N GLN A 178 19.94 10.28 8.15
CA GLN A 178 19.25 9.19 7.45
C GLN A 178 19.64 7.83 8.04
N GLU A 179 18.65 6.99 8.32
CA GLU A 179 18.80 5.62 8.81
C GLU A 179 18.01 4.67 7.90
N TRP A 180 18.66 3.62 7.39
CA TRP A 180 18.04 2.63 6.51
C TRP A 180 17.79 1.35 7.30
N LEU A 181 16.52 0.94 7.37
CA LEU A 181 16.06 -0.23 8.09
C LEU A 181 15.72 -1.36 7.11
N ASP A 182 15.90 -2.60 7.58
CA ASP A 182 15.47 -3.78 6.85
C ASP A 182 13.93 -3.83 6.75
N LEU A 183 13.44 -4.49 5.69
CA LEU A 183 12.01 -4.76 5.57
C LEU A 183 11.58 -5.78 6.61
N ASP A 184 10.61 -5.38 7.43
CA ASP A 184 9.91 -6.27 8.34
C ASP A 184 8.67 -6.87 7.65
N PHE A 185 8.63 -8.19 7.55
CA PHE A 185 7.56 -8.96 6.93
C PHE A 185 6.70 -9.61 8.03
N ASN A 186 5.39 -9.45 7.88
CA ASN A 186 4.39 -10.04 8.75
C ASN A 186 3.49 -10.98 7.94
N ASN A 187 3.08 -12.07 8.58
CA ASN A 187 2.20 -13.07 7.96
C ASN A 187 0.74 -12.57 7.86
N GLN A 188 0.38 -11.50 8.57
CA GLN A 188 -0.98 -10.96 8.58
C GLN A 188 -0.97 -9.44 8.82
N ARG A 189 -1.85 -8.73 8.12
CA ARG A 189 -2.34 -7.41 8.53
C ARG A 189 -3.60 -7.65 9.36
N TYR A 190 -3.66 -7.15 10.58
CA TYR A 190 -4.91 -7.10 11.35
C TYR A 190 -5.84 -6.08 10.67
N LEU A 191 -6.60 -6.53 9.67
CA LEU A 191 -7.82 -5.86 9.24
C LEU A 191 -8.88 -6.30 10.26
N GLY A 192 -9.48 -5.36 11.00
CA GLY A 192 -10.56 -5.70 11.94
C GLY A 192 -11.59 -6.64 11.30
N ASP A 193 -12.04 -7.63 12.08
CA ASP A 193 -12.98 -8.74 11.78
C ASP A 193 -12.82 -9.56 10.50
N PHE A 194 -12.02 -9.15 9.51
CA PHE A 194 -11.54 -10.02 8.45
C PHE A 194 -10.37 -10.84 8.98
N HIS A 195 -10.70 -11.86 9.76
CA HIS A 195 -9.81 -13.00 9.88
C HIS A 195 -9.70 -13.62 8.48
N LEU A 196 -8.56 -13.42 7.82
CA LEU A 196 -8.02 -14.45 6.92
C LEU A 196 -7.60 -15.65 7.78
N THR A 197 -8.55 -16.21 8.54
CA THR A 197 -8.48 -17.58 8.98
C THR A 197 -8.72 -18.40 7.73
N TYR A 198 -7.64 -18.79 7.07
CA TYR A 198 -7.62 -20.12 6.48
C TYR A 198 -7.86 -21.08 7.64
N GLY A 199 -9.14 -21.42 7.84
CA GLY A 199 -9.55 -22.50 8.70
C GLY A 199 -8.85 -23.76 8.21
N ARG A 200 -7.93 -24.28 9.02
CA ARG A 200 -7.46 -25.67 9.00
C ARG A 200 -8.62 -26.62 8.71
N THR A 201 -8.38 -27.69 7.95
CA THR A 201 -8.39 -29.11 8.39
C THR A 201 -8.38 -30.01 7.14
N LEU A 202 -7.87 -31.25 7.30
CA LEU A 202 -7.79 -32.39 6.35
C LEU A 202 -6.41 -32.46 5.68
N TRP A 203 -5.50 -33.38 6.01
CA TRP A 203 -5.67 -34.83 6.18
C TRP A 203 -4.71 -35.43 7.22
N GLU A 204 -5.05 -36.65 7.66
CA GLU A 204 -4.42 -37.54 8.65
C GLU A 204 -2.89 -37.72 8.55
#